data_AF-A0A2T5HLR7-F1
#
_entry.id   AF-A0A2T5HLR7-F1
#
_cell.length_a   1.000
_cell.length_b   1.000
_cell.length_c   1.000
_cell.angle_alpha   90.00
_cell.angle_beta   90.00
_cell.angle_gamma   90.00
#
_symmetry.space_group_name_H-M   'P 1'
#
loop_
_entity.id
_entity.type
_entity.pdbx_description
1 polymer ?
#
loop_
_entity_poly.entity_id
_entity_poly.type
_entity_poly.pdbx_seq_one_letter_code
_entity_poly.pdbx_strand_id
1 'polypeptide(L)'
;MELTKSVLDCMQTLRRRLRQEQQVDIRLSQPDSVMQMLIACAASDVDDTRQMGLKLSDLTHIRLAPPPAPVLSEAELIAKYTRYAGPLRG
;
A
#
# COMPACT_ATOMS: atom_id res chain seq x y z
N MET A 1 -13.69 -17.65 2.74
CA MET A 1 -12.25 -17.43 2.51
C MET A 1 -11.52 -18.47 3.35
N GLU A 2 -10.96 -19.52 2.76
CA GLU A 2 -10.13 -20.47 3.50
C GLU A 2 -8.72 -19.90 3.61
N LEU A 3 -8.32 -19.48 4.81
CA LEU A 3 -6.96 -19.01 5.08
C LEU A 3 -6.02 -20.24 5.02
N THR A 4 -5.23 -20.33 3.97
CA THR A 4 -4.22 -21.39 3.82
C THR A 4 -3.07 -21.17 4.80
N LYS A 5 -2.36 -22.25 5.17
CA LYS A 5 -1.19 -22.19 6.07
C LYS A 5 -0.17 -21.13 5.62
N SER A 6 0.05 -21.00 4.32
CA SER A 6 0.94 -20.00 3.74
C SER A 6 0.49 -18.56 4.01
N VAL A 7 -0.81 -18.28 4.03
CA VAL A 7 -1.34 -16.96 4.41
C VAL A 7 -1.06 -16.70 5.89
N LEU A 8 -1.35 -17.67 6.77
CA LEU A 8 -1.13 -17.50 8.21
C LEU A 8 0.35 -17.26 8.55
N ASP A 9 1.26 -18.03 7.94
CA ASP A 9 2.71 -17.85 8.12
C ASP A 9 3.17 -16.47 7.61
N CYS A 10 2.61 -16.01 6.48
CA CYS A 10 2.87 -14.68 5.93
C CYS A 10 2.38 -13.58 6.89
N MET A 11 1.15 -13.68 7.38
CA MET A 11 0.56 -12.72 8.33
C MET A 11 1.34 -12.66 9.65
N GLN A 12 1.77 -13.80 10.20
CA GLN A 12 2.57 -13.84 11.42
C GLN A 12 3.92 -13.14 11.25
N THR A 13 4.59 -13.40 10.12
CA THR A 13 5.87 -12.77 9.78
C THR A 13 5.71 -11.26 9.60
N LEU A 14 4.68 -10.84 8.87
CA LEU A 14 4.34 -9.43 8.67
C LEU A 14 4.07 -8.72 9.99
N ARG A 15 3.26 -9.32 10.87
CA ARG A 15 2.97 -8.76 12.19
C ARG A 15 4.24 -8.48 12.99
N ARG A 16 5.18 -9.43 13.00
CA ARG A 16 6.43 -9.28 13.74
C ARG A 16 7.28 -8.12 13.19
N ARG A 17 7.38 -8.01 11.86
CA ARG A 17 8.10 -6.91 11.20
C ARG A 17 7.44 -5.56 11.49
N LEU A 18 6.14 -5.44 11.27
CA LEU A 18 5.38 -4.20 11.52
C LEU A 18 5.47 -3.75 12.99
N ARG A 19 5.46 -4.70 13.93
CA ARG A 19 5.66 -4.38 15.35
C ARG A 19 7.09 -3.90 15.64
N GLN A 20 8.10 -4.51 15.03
CA GLN A 20 9.49 -4.09 15.25
C GLN A 20 9.78 -2.73 14.63
N GLU A 21 9.25 -2.50 13.42
CA GLU A 21 9.50 -1.31 12.62
C GLU A 21 8.66 -0.10 13.08
N GLN A 22 7.36 -0.30 13.26
CA GLN A 22 6.38 0.79 13.46
C GLN A 22 5.65 0.70 14.81
N GLN A 23 5.98 -0.29 15.66
CA GLN A 23 5.24 -0.58 16.91
C GLN A 23 3.74 -0.86 16.69
N VAL A 24 3.36 -1.25 15.47
CA VAL A 24 1.99 -1.59 15.11
C VAL A 24 1.66 -3.02 15.59
N ASP A 25 0.66 -3.16 16.45
CA ASP A 25 0.19 -4.46 16.96
C ASP A 25 -1.18 -4.83 16.37
N ILE A 26 -1.19 -5.78 15.43
CA ILE A 26 -2.40 -6.24 14.74
C ILE A 26 -2.79 -7.62 15.24
N ARG A 27 -4.04 -7.79 15.70
CA ARG A 27 -4.56 -9.08 16.15
C ARG A 27 -5.11 -9.88 14.97
N LEU A 28 -4.55 -11.06 14.73
CA LEU A 28 -4.97 -11.98 13.65
C LEU A 28 -6.43 -12.45 13.79
N SER A 29 -6.99 -12.46 15.00
CA SER A 29 -8.37 -12.86 15.26
C SER A 29 -9.40 -11.80 14.84
N GLN A 30 -8.97 -10.57 14.54
CA GLN A 30 -9.89 -9.54 14.09
C GLN A 30 -10.24 -9.74 12.60
N PRO A 31 -11.50 -9.47 12.21
CA PRO A 31 -11.97 -9.67 10.84
C PRO A 31 -11.17 -8.83 9.82
N ASP A 32 -10.73 -7.63 10.21
CA ASP A 32 -10.02 -6.70 9.34
C ASP A 32 -8.49 -6.80 9.43
N SER A 33 -7.98 -7.87 10.03
CA SER A 33 -6.53 -8.04 10.29
C SER A 33 -5.69 -7.98 9.01
N VAL A 34 -6.16 -8.58 7.91
CA VAL A 34 -5.49 -8.51 6.60
C VAL A 34 -5.46 -7.07 6.08
N MET A 35 -6.58 -6.35 6.14
CA MET A 35 -6.65 -4.96 5.68
C MET A 35 -5.71 -4.06 6.48
N GLN A 36 -5.73 -4.17 7.81
CA GLN A 36 -4.84 -3.41 8.70
C GLN A 36 -3.36 -3.70 8.39
N MET A 37 -3.01 -4.95 8.12
CA MET A 37 -1.65 -5.32 7.71
C MET A 37 -1.27 -4.67 6.38
N LEU A 38 -2.14 -4.69 5.38
CA LEU A 38 -1.88 -4.07 4.08
C LEU A 38 -1.70 -2.55 4.20
N ILE A 39 -2.50 -1.88 5.03
CA ILE A 39 -2.35 -0.44 5.31
C ILE A 39 -0.99 -0.15 5.94
N ALA A 40 -0.60 -0.90 6.98
CA ALA A 40 0.68 -0.72 7.66
C ALA A 40 1.88 -1.04 6.74
N CYS A 41 1.73 -2.00 5.82
CA CYS A 41 2.74 -2.28 4.79
C CYS A 41 2.86 -1.12 3.80
N ALA A 42 1.74 -0.53 3.37
CA ALA A 42 1.76 0.61 2.45
C ALA A 42 2.38 1.88 3.08
N ALA A 43 2.22 2.04 4.40
CA ALA A 43 2.84 3.13 5.17
C ALA A 43 4.31 2.87 5.57
N SER A 44 4.85 1.68 5.28
CA SER A 44 6.23 1.32 5.61
C SER A 44 7.23 1.94 4.65
N ASP A 45 8.30 2.52 5.19
CA ASP A 45 9.44 2.98 4.39
C ASP A 45 10.35 1.83 3.93
N VAL A 46 10.17 0.63 4.48
CA VAL A 46 10.99 -0.55 4.17
C VAL A 46 10.44 -1.28 2.94
N ASP A 47 11.23 -1.35 1.86
CA ASP A 47 10.82 -2.01 0.62
C ASP A 47 10.45 -3.49 0.82
N ASP A 48 11.18 -4.20 1.68
CA ASP A 48 10.89 -5.60 2.05
C ASP A 48 9.50 -5.77 2.69
N THR A 49 9.09 -4.82 3.55
CA THR A 49 7.78 -4.83 4.20
C THR A 49 6.68 -4.56 3.17
N ARG A 50 6.91 -3.62 2.24
CA ARG A 50 6.01 -3.35 1.10
C ARG A 50 5.84 -4.56 0.18
N GLN A 51 6.93 -5.25 -0.18
CA GLN A 51 6.89 -6.47 -0.99
C GLN A 51 6.13 -7.62 -0.30
N MET A 52 6.31 -7.78 1.01
CA MET A 52 5.52 -8.75 1.78
C MET A 52 4.02 -8.41 1.77
N GLY A 53 3.66 -7.12 1.87
CA GLY A 53 2.28 -6.67 1.75
C GLY A 53 1.65 -7.03 0.40
N LEU A 54 2.39 -6.84 -0.71
CA LEU A 54 1.94 -7.24 -2.05
C LEU A 54 1.68 -8.75 -2.13
N LYS A 55 2.61 -9.56 -1.60
CA LYS A 55 2.46 -11.02 -1.55
C LYS A 55 1.24 -11.44 -0.73
N LEU A 56 0.97 -10.79 0.41
CA LEU A 56 -0.23 -11.07 1.22
C LEU A 56 -1.51 -10.71 0.45
N SER A 57 -1.51 -9.59 -0.27
CA SER A 57 -2.62 -9.18 -1.14
C SER A 57 -2.90 -10.23 -2.22
N ASP A 58 -1.87 -10.77 -2.86
CA ASP A 58 -2.03 -11.80 -3.89
C ASP A 58 -2.56 -13.11 -3.32
N LEU A 59 -2.10 -13.52 -2.13
CA LEU A 59 -2.54 -14.75 -1.47
C LEU A 59 -3.98 -14.68 -0.95
N THR A 60 -4.44 -13.48 -0.56
CA THR A 60 -5.79 -13.27 0.01
C THR A 60 -6.80 -12.73 -0.99
N HIS A 61 -6.32 -12.32 -2.18
CA HIS A 61 -7.07 -11.55 -3.17
C HIS A 61 -7.66 -10.24 -2.64
N ILE A 62 -7.17 -9.75 -1.49
CA ILE A 62 -7.57 -8.48 -0.90
C ILE A 62 -6.57 -7.43 -1.35
N ARG A 63 -7.04 -6.46 -2.13
CA ARG A 63 -6.20 -5.34 -2.58
C ARG A 63 -6.51 -4.12 -1.75
N LEU A 64 -5.46 -3.44 -1.30
CA LEU A 64 -5.59 -2.08 -0.80
C LEU A 64 -6.02 -1.20 -1.99
N ALA A 65 -7.12 -0.47 -1.85
CA ALA A 65 -7.44 0.57 -2.82
C ALA A 65 -6.23 1.52 -2.89
N PRO A 66 -5.71 1.84 -4.09
CA PRO A 66 -4.61 2.78 -4.20
C PRO A 66 -5.03 4.07 -3.46
N PRO A 67 -4.13 4.70 -2.69
CA PRO A 67 -4.44 6.01 -2.12
C PRO A 67 -4.93 6.90 -3.27
N PRO A 68 -5.94 7.76 -3.06
CA PRO A 68 -6.38 8.68 -4.09
C PRO A 68 -5.13 9.39 -4.60
N ALA A 69 -4.85 9.24 -5.91
CA ALA A 69 -3.74 9.95 -6.53
C ALA A 69 -3.81 11.40 -6.07
N PRO A 70 -2.67 12.05 -5.72
CA PRO A 70 -2.70 13.45 -5.38
C PRO A 70 -3.42 14.15 -6.52
N VAL A 71 -4.60 14.69 -6.22
CA VAL A 71 -5.37 15.47 -7.17
C VAL A 71 -4.52 16.72 -7.35
N LEU A 72 -3.59 16.66 -8.32
CA LEU A 72 -2.85 17.82 -8.76
C LEU A 72 -3.93 18.85 -9.04
N SER A 73 -3.86 19.98 -8.33
CA SER A 73 -4.86 21.02 -8.48
C SER A 73 -4.89 21.44 -9.94
N GLU A 74 -6.04 21.88 -10.45
CA GLU A 74 -6.21 22.30 -11.85
C GLU A 74 -5.06 23.23 -12.31
N ALA A 75 -4.59 24.09 -11.40
CA ALA A 75 -3.42 24.95 -11.58
C ALA A 75 -2.10 24.21 -11.89
N GLU A 76 -1.81 23.09 -11.23
CA GLU A 76 -0.60 22.29 -11.46
C GLU A 76 -0.68 21.50 -12.77
N LEU A 77 -1.89 21.04 -13.13
CA LEU A 77 -2.14 20.39 -14.41
C LEU A 77 -1.93 21.36 -15.58
N ILE A 78 -2.46 22.59 -15.45
CA ILE A 78 -2.26 23.69 -16.41
C ILE A 78 -0.78 24.07 -16.49
N ALA A 79 -0.06 24.18 -15.37
CA ALA A 79 1.37 24.50 -15.36
C ALA A 79 2.22 23.43 -16.07
N LYS A 80 1.87 22.15 -15.92
CA LYS A 80 2.55 21.05 -16.61
C LYS A 80 2.28 21.07 -18.12
N TYR A 81 1.06 21.41 -18.54
CA TYR A 81 0.68 21.48 -19.95
C TYR A 81 1.24 22.73 -20.67
N THR A 82 1.18 23.88 -20.01
CA THR A 82 1.70 25.16 -20.55
C THR A 82 3.22 25.15 -20.68
N ARG A 83 3.94 24.30 -19.92
CA ARG A 83 5.39 24.12 -20.07
C ARG A 83 5.80 23.42 -21.38
N TYR A 84 4.88 22.74 -22.07
CA TYR A 84 5.11 22.13 -23.39
C TYR A 84 4.57 22.97 -24.56
N ALA A 85 3.77 24.01 -24.30
CA ALA A 85 3.34 24.96 -25.31
C ALA A 85 4.43 26.02 -25.51
N GLY A 86 5.56 25.63 -26.12
CA GLY A 86 6.52 26.58 -26.68
C GLY A 86 5.82 27.51 -27.69
N PRO A 87 6.38 28.71 -27.95
CA PRO A 87 5.68 29.74 -28.71
C PRO A 87 5.34 29.20 -30.10
N LEU A 88 4.05 29.14 -30.41
CA LEU A 88 3.55 28.89 -31.76
C LEU A 88 4.16 29.97 -32.65
N ARG A 89 5.23 29.63 -33.37
CA ARG A 89 5.79 30.49 -34.42
C ARG A 89 4.69 30.64 -35.48
N GLY A 90 4.17 31.86 -35.59
CA GLY A 90 3.31 32.30 -36.68
C GLY A 90 4.06 32.40 -38.00
#